data_AF-A0A353R7V1-F1
#
_entry.id   AF-A0A353R7V1-F1
#
_cell.length_a   1.000
_cell.length_b   1.000
_cell.length_c   1.000
_cell.angle_alpha   90.00
_cell.angle_beta   90.00
_cell.angle_gamma   90.00
#
_symmetry.space_group_name_H-M   'P 1'
#
loop_
_entity.id
_entity.type
_entity.pdbx_description
1 polymer ?
#
loop_
_entity_poly.entity_id
_entity_poly.type
_entity_poly.pdbx_seq_one_letter_code
_entity_poly.pdbx_strand_id
1 'polypeptide(L)'
;MLVAGYNHRLGCNGVNDPQLMEREAEKAGLQIIRVPEFLSESGEHISSTKIRAALSAGSVETANRWLGYPYCLHGVVVSGNRIGRTLGYPTANMQLYEPLKQLPANGVYKVEAEVNGIWYKGMMNIGFRPTVANHLEHTIETHIFDFDDNIYGLQIRVRILKFHRQEIAFPSLDSLKEQLHKDKQALL
;
A
#
# COMPACT_ATOMS: atom_id res chain seq x y z
N MET A 1 -4.88 -24.14 24.20
CA MET A 1 -5.05 -22.71 24.51
C MET A 1 -5.54 -21.99 23.26
N LEU A 2 -6.51 -21.09 23.40
CA LEU A 2 -7.09 -20.28 22.33
C LEU A 2 -6.92 -18.81 22.69
N VAL A 3 -6.39 -17.99 21.77
CA VAL A 3 -6.17 -16.56 21.99
C VAL A 3 -7.06 -15.79 21.02
N ALA A 4 -7.83 -14.83 21.52
CA ALA A 4 -8.78 -14.08 20.72
C ALA A 4 -8.84 -12.61 21.13
N GLY A 5 -9.04 -11.72 20.16
CA GLY A 5 -9.28 -10.31 20.45
C GLY A 5 -10.59 -10.09 21.22
N TYR A 6 -10.65 -8.98 21.95
CA TYR A 6 -11.81 -8.57 22.73
C TYR A 6 -13.13 -8.54 21.93
N ASN A 7 -13.05 -8.23 20.63
CA ASN A 7 -14.21 -8.12 19.73
C ASN A 7 -14.44 -9.37 18.86
N HIS A 8 -13.68 -10.44 19.04
CA HIS A 8 -13.84 -11.67 18.27
C HIS A 8 -15.15 -12.39 18.64
N ARG A 9 -15.92 -12.80 17.62
CA ARG A 9 -17.21 -13.50 17.76
C ARG A 9 -17.16 -14.83 17.03
N LEU A 10 -17.85 -15.84 17.59
CA LEU A 10 -17.98 -17.19 17.04
C LEU A 10 -19.47 -17.48 16.77
N GLY A 11 -19.78 -18.23 15.71
CA GLY A 11 -21.15 -18.66 15.38
C GLY A 11 -21.63 -18.26 13.99
N CYS A 12 -22.75 -18.83 13.56
CA CYS A 12 -23.41 -18.55 12.28
C CYS A 12 -24.75 -17.81 12.53
N ASN A 13 -25.16 -16.95 11.60
CA ASN A 13 -26.49 -16.28 11.58
C ASN A 13 -26.83 -15.36 12.77
N GLY A 14 -25.87 -14.59 13.28
CA GLY A 14 -26.18 -13.49 14.20
C GLY A 14 -26.65 -13.92 15.59
N VAL A 15 -26.51 -15.20 15.95
CA VAL A 15 -26.52 -15.65 17.34
C VAL A 15 -25.27 -15.09 18.00
N ASN A 16 -25.35 -13.82 18.36
CA ASN A 16 -24.33 -13.07 19.08
C ASN A 16 -24.36 -13.47 20.55
N ASP A 17 -24.22 -14.75 20.86
CA ASP A 17 -23.94 -15.16 22.24
C ASP A 17 -22.47 -14.82 22.52
N PRO A 18 -22.18 -13.78 23.32
CA PRO A 18 -20.81 -13.36 23.59
C PRO A 18 -20.01 -14.42 24.34
N GLN A 19 -20.68 -15.40 24.95
CA GLN A 19 -20.09 -16.50 25.73
C GLN A 19 -19.96 -17.80 24.93
N LEU A 20 -20.41 -17.85 23.66
CA LEU A 20 -20.36 -19.07 22.87
C LEU A 20 -18.93 -19.58 22.72
N MET A 21 -17.98 -18.68 22.49
CA MET A 21 -16.58 -19.02 22.35
C MET A 21 -16.03 -19.65 23.64
N GLU A 22 -16.35 -19.05 24.79
CA GLU A 22 -15.98 -19.49 26.13
C GLU A 22 -16.51 -20.91 26.41
N ARG A 23 -17.79 -21.15 26.14
CA ARG A 23 -18.43 -22.46 26.35
C ARG A 23 -17.85 -23.54 25.45
N GLU A 24 -17.62 -23.25 24.18
CA GLU A 24 -17.07 -24.24 23.24
C GLU A 24 -15.61 -24.57 23.54
N ALA A 25 -14.81 -23.60 23.99
CA ALA A 25 -13.46 -23.89 24.42
C ALA A 25 -13.43 -24.71 25.72
N GLU A 26 -14.31 -24.42 26.69
CA GLU A 26 -14.43 -25.22 27.91
C GLU A 26 -14.77 -26.68 27.60
N LYS A 27 -15.77 -26.92 26.74
CA LYS A 27 -16.13 -28.27 26.26
C LYS A 27 -14.98 -28.98 25.56
N ALA A 28 -14.14 -28.24 24.85
CA ALA A 28 -12.96 -28.76 24.16
C ALA A 28 -11.73 -28.91 25.09
N GLY A 29 -11.83 -28.58 26.38
CA GLY A 29 -10.69 -28.59 27.31
C GLY A 29 -9.64 -27.52 27.00
N LEU A 30 -10.02 -26.44 26.31
CA LEU A 30 -9.16 -25.34 25.93
C LEU A 30 -9.34 -24.13 26.85
N GLN A 31 -8.25 -23.63 27.41
CA GLN A 31 -8.22 -22.30 28.02
C GLN A 31 -8.32 -21.21 26.95
N ILE A 32 -9.26 -20.26 27.12
CA ILE A 32 -9.31 -19.03 26.33
C ILE A 32 -8.57 -17.90 27.04
N ILE A 33 -7.84 -17.12 26.25
CA ILE A 33 -7.26 -15.85 26.64
C ILE A 33 -7.85 -14.76 25.75
N ARG A 34 -8.58 -13.82 26.36
CA ARG A 34 -9.08 -12.61 25.68
C ARG A 34 -8.03 -11.52 25.76
N VAL A 35 -7.52 -11.11 24.61
CA VAL A 35 -6.59 -9.99 24.51
C VAL A 35 -7.40 -8.70 24.57
N PRO A 36 -7.09 -7.78 25.50
CA PRO A 36 -7.78 -6.49 25.59
C PRO A 36 -7.57 -5.68 24.32
N GLU A 37 -8.40 -4.66 24.13
CA GLU A 37 -8.22 -3.72 23.03
C GLU A 37 -6.85 -3.04 23.12
N PHE A 38 -6.15 -2.97 21.98
CA PHE A 38 -4.95 -2.18 21.84
C PHE A 38 -5.32 -0.79 21.30
N LEU A 39 -4.88 0.24 22.02
CA LEU A 39 -5.01 1.64 21.62
C LEU A 39 -3.64 2.16 21.17
N SER A 40 -3.63 3.07 20.21
CA SER A 40 -2.42 3.82 19.86
C SER A 40 -1.89 4.62 21.06
N GLU A 41 -0.67 5.18 20.92
CA GLU A 41 -0.10 6.10 21.91
C GLU A 41 -0.98 7.33 22.17
N SER A 42 -1.77 7.75 21.16
CA SER A 42 -2.77 8.82 21.23
C SER A 42 -4.14 8.38 21.79
N GLY A 43 -4.30 7.11 22.18
CA GLY A 43 -5.55 6.55 22.68
C GLY A 43 -6.56 6.18 21.59
N GLU A 44 -6.14 6.13 20.32
CA GLU A 44 -7.03 5.80 19.20
C GLU A 44 -7.17 4.29 19.03
N HIS A 45 -8.41 3.81 18.90
CA HIS A 45 -8.67 2.43 18.47
C HIS A 45 -8.05 2.16 17.10
N ILE A 46 -7.31 1.06 16.97
CA ILE A 46 -6.71 0.59 15.72
C ILE A 46 -7.50 -0.60 15.17
N SER A 47 -7.95 -0.50 13.91
CA SER A 47 -8.64 -1.58 13.22
C SER A 47 -8.36 -1.58 11.73
N SER A 48 -8.58 -2.71 11.07
CA SER A 48 -8.47 -2.85 9.61
C SER A 48 -9.37 -1.87 8.85
N THR A 49 -10.53 -1.49 9.42
CA THR A 49 -11.42 -0.49 8.81
C THR A 49 -10.78 0.90 8.83
N LYS A 50 -10.20 1.31 9.96
CA LYS A 50 -9.50 2.60 10.06
C LYS A 50 -8.25 2.65 9.20
N ILE A 51 -7.45 1.57 9.18
CA ILE A 51 -6.25 1.49 8.33
C ILE A 51 -6.64 1.63 6.85
N ARG A 52 -7.66 0.90 6.38
CA ARG A 52 -8.16 1.05 5.00
C ARG A 52 -8.65 2.46 4.70
N ALA A 53 -9.38 3.08 5.63
CA ALA A 53 -9.84 4.47 5.47
C ALA A 53 -8.66 5.46 5.38
N ALA A 54 -7.63 5.31 6.21
CA ALA A 54 -6.42 6.13 6.16
C ALA A 54 -5.68 5.98 4.82
N LEU A 55 -5.52 4.75 4.33
CA LEU A 55 -4.94 4.49 3.00
C LEU A 55 -5.77 5.16 1.90
N SER A 56 -7.08 4.97 1.87
CA SER A 56 -7.99 5.58 0.89
C SER A 56 -8.00 7.11 0.93
N ALA A 57 -7.66 7.71 2.08
CA ALA A 57 -7.53 9.16 2.23
C ALA A 57 -6.11 9.68 1.92
N GLY A 58 -5.17 8.81 1.52
CA GLY A 58 -3.77 9.18 1.28
C GLY A 58 -2.95 9.39 2.55
N SER A 59 -3.51 9.14 3.73
CA SER A 59 -2.85 9.26 5.03
C SER A 59 -1.98 8.04 5.35
N VAL A 60 -1.02 7.73 4.47
CA VAL A 60 -0.19 6.52 4.55
C VAL A 60 0.71 6.50 5.78
N GLU A 61 1.18 7.65 6.26
CA GLU A 61 1.98 7.75 7.49
C GLU A 61 1.18 7.31 8.72
N THR A 62 -0.09 7.70 8.80
CA THR A 62 -1.01 7.26 9.86
C THR A 62 -1.26 5.76 9.77
N ALA A 63 -1.50 5.24 8.56
CA ALA A 63 -1.66 3.81 8.34
C ALA A 63 -0.41 3.03 8.78
N ASN A 64 0.78 3.51 8.42
CA ASN A 64 2.06 2.89 8.80
C ASN A 64 2.26 2.88 10.32
N ARG A 65 1.92 3.98 11.01
CA ARG A 65 1.97 4.06 12.48
C ARG A 65 1.06 3.03 13.13
N TRP A 66 -0.17 2.89 12.64
CA TRP A 66 -1.13 1.92 13.17
C TRP A 66 -0.77 0.46 12.82
N LEU A 67 -0.12 0.23 11.67
CA LEU A 67 0.38 -1.10 11.29
C LEU A 67 1.64 -1.50 12.06
N GLY A 68 2.44 -0.51 12.51
CA GLY A 68 3.77 -0.73 13.07
C GLY A 68 4.85 -0.98 12.01
N TYR A 69 4.53 -0.84 10.72
CA TYR A 69 5.46 -1.01 9.59
C TYR A 69 4.97 -0.26 8.35
N PRO A 70 5.86 0.05 7.37
CA PRO A 70 5.46 0.66 6.11
C PRO A 70 4.56 -0.24 5.27
N TYR A 71 3.44 0.29 4.78
CA TYR A 71 2.53 -0.42 3.89
C TYR A 71 3.26 -0.88 2.63
N CYS A 72 3.12 -2.17 2.28
CA CYS A 72 3.91 -2.80 1.23
C CYS A 72 3.02 -3.33 0.11
N LEU A 73 3.44 -3.08 -1.13
CA LEU A 73 2.93 -3.68 -2.35
C LEU A 73 3.91 -4.73 -2.85
N HIS A 74 3.40 -5.81 -3.44
CA HIS A 74 4.21 -6.92 -3.97
C HIS A 74 3.63 -7.39 -5.30
N GLY A 75 4.50 -7.58 -6.29
CA GLY A 75 4.10 -7.80 -7.66
C GLY A 75 5.28 -8.00 -8.60
N VAL A 76 4.99 -7.92 -9.89
CA VAL A 76 5.95 -8.09 -10.99
C VAL A 76 6.05 -6.81 -11.83
N VAL A 77 7.25 -6.52 -12.33
CA VAL A 77 7.45 -5.39 -13.24
C VAL A 77 6.99 -5.77 -14.65
N VAL A 78 6.02 -5.03 -15.17
CA VAL A 78 5.42 -5.23 -16.50
C VAL A 78 5.79 -4.11 -17.46
N SER A 79 5.54 -4.31 -18.75
CA SER A 79 5.75 -3.27 -19.76
C SER A 79 4.69 -2.18 -19.64
N GLY A 80 5.11 -0.92 -19.67
CA GLY A 80 4.23 0.26 -19.77
C GLY A 80 4.56 1.10 -21.01
N ASN A 81 4.05 2.34 -21.07
CA ASN A 81 4.21 3.24 -22.23
C ASN A 81 5.64 3.80 -22.41
N ARG A 82 6.56 3.52 -21.47
CA ARG A 82 7.97 3.93 -21.48
C ARG A 82 8.20 5.45 -21.64
N ILE A 83 7.18 6.29 -21.42
CA ILE A 83 7.27 7.77 -21.49
C ILE A 83 8.30 8.29 -20.49
N GLY A 84 8.32 7.76 -19.27
CA GLY A 84 9.31 8.17 -18.27
C GLY A 84 10.75 8.03 -18.78
N ARG A 85 11.06 6.98 -19.56
CA ARG A 85 12.40 6.75 -20.11
C ARG A 85 12.82 7.86 -21.08
N THR A 86 11.92 8.40 -21.90
CA THR A 86 12.25 9.51 -22.82
C THR A 86 12.48 10.82 -22.08
N LEU A 87 11.97 10.95 -20.85
CA LEU A 87 12.13 12.12 -19.99
C LEU A 87 13.34 12.02 -19.04
N GLY A 88 14.05 10.89 -19.02
CA GLY A 88 15.15 10.62 -18.07
C GLY A 88 14.69 10.10 -16.70
N TYR A 89 13.43 9.67 -16.58
CA TYR A 89 12.82 9.09 -15.38
C TYR A 89 12.26 7.70 -15.70
N PRO A 90 13.10 6.67 -15.93
CA PRO A 90 12.62 5.31 -16.18
C PRO A 90 11.73 4.83 -15.03
N THR A 91 10.52 4.36 -15.34
CA THR A 91 9.56 3.85 -14.36
C THR A 91 9.32 2.36 -14.53
N ALA A 92 9.35 1.63 -13.42
CA ALA A 92 8.88 0.26 -13.30
C ALA A 92 7.36 0.28 -13.13
N ASN A 93 6.64 -0.28 -14.09
CA ASN A 93 5.19 -0.46 -13.98
C ASN A 93 4.93 -1.76 -13.22
N MET A 94 4.09 -1.71 -12.19
CA MET A 94 3.88 -2.84 -11.30
C MET A 94 2.49 -3.45 -11.52
N GLN A 95 2.46 -4.77 -11.73
CA GLN A 95 1.24 -5.56 -11.61
C GLN A 95 1.29 -6.32 -10.28
N LEU A 96 0.28 -6.11 -9.42
CA LEU A 96 0.22 -6.77 -8.11
C LEU A 96 -0.09 -8.26 -8.23
N TYR A 97 0.50 -9.07 -7.36
CA TYR A 97 0.11 -10.48 -7.24
C TYR A 97 -1.27 -10.64 -6.57
N GLU A 98 -1.63 -9.72 -5.68
CA GLU A 98 -2.94 -9.67 -5.03
C GLU A 98 -3.81 -8.58 -5.70
N PRO A 99 -4.73 -8.93 -6.62
CA PRO A 99 -5.51 -7.93 -7.38
C PRO A 99 -6.50 -7.15 -6.50
N LEU A 100 -6.86 -7.70 -5.33
CA LEU A 100 -7.75 -7.06 -4.36
C LEU A 100 -6.99 -6.28 -3.27
N LYS A 101 -5.67 -6.11 -3.42
CA LYS A 101 -4.87 -5.36 -2.46
C LYS A 101 -5.38 -3.92 -2.38
N GLN A 102 -5.65 -3.46 -1.16
CA GLN A 102 -6.05 -2.08 -0.93
C GLN A 102 -4.92 -1.14 -1.36
N LEU A 103 -5.19 -0.28 -2.33
CA LEU A 103 -4.25 0.77 -2.70
C LEU A 103 -4.53 2.04 -1.87
N PRO A 104 -3.48 2.83 -1.55
CA PRO A 104 -3.67 4.21 -1.11
C PRO A 104 -4.40 5.05 -2.15
N ALA A 105 -4.79 6.27 -1.76
CA ALA A 105 -5.32 7.26 -2.67
C ALA A 105 -4.41 7.48 -3.90
N ASN A 106 -4.96 8.02 -4.97
CA ASN A 106 -4.13 8.42 -6.10
C ASN A 106 -3.18 9.56 -5.71
N GLY A 107 -1.96 9.51 -6.23
CA GLY A 107 -0.94 10.52 -5.98
C GLY A 107 0.48 9.98 -6.09
N VAL A 108 1.41 10.87 -5.75
CA VAL A 108 2.85 10.61 -5.70
C VAL A 108 3.27 10.33 -4.26
N TYR A 109 4.13 9.35 -4.09
CA TYR A 109 4.56 8.83 -2.80
C TYR A 109 6.08 8.73 -2.72
N LYS A 110 6.64 8.96 -1.53
CA LYS A 110 7.99 8.51 -1.16
C LYS A 110 7.95 7.01 -0.93
N VAL A 111 8.84 6.27 -1.57
CA VAL A 111 8.89 4.81 -1.44
C VAL A 111 10.30 4.28 -1.28
N GLU A 112 10.39 3.05 -0.81
CA GLU A 112 11.54 2.18 -1.00
C GLU A 112 11.12 1.00 -1.88
N ALA A 113 11.92 0.67 -2.90
CA ALA A 113 11.71 -0.44 -3.80
C ALA A 113 12.79 -1.50 -3.59
N GLU A 114 12.39 -2.74 -3.38
CA GLU A 114 13.29 -3.87 -3.25
C GLU A 114 13.43 -4.59 -4.58
N VAL A 115 14.66 -4.65 -5.08
CA VAL A 115 15.04 -5.39 -6.27
C VAL A 115 16.19 -6.32 -5.88
N ASN A 116 16.03 -7.62 -6.15
CA ASN A 116 17.04 -8.65 -5.84
C ASN A 116 17.56 -8.62 -4.39
N GLY A 117 16.70 -8.29 -3.43
CA GLY A 117 17.04 -8.24 -2.00
C GLY A 117 17.64 -6.91 -1.52
N ILE A 118 17.82 -5.94 -2.41
CA ILE A 118 18.39 -4.62 -2.09
C ILE A 118 17.29 -3.57 -2.14
N TRP A 119 17.19 -2.76 -1.09
CA TRP A 119 16.25 -1.64 -1.02
C TRP A 119 16.86 -0.36 -1.58
N TYR A 120 16.14 0.26 -2.51
CA TYR A 120 16.48 1.53 -3.13
C TYR A 120 15.41 2.56 -2.82
N LYS A 121 15.80 3.82 -2.65
CA LYS A 121 14.84 4.92 -2.56
C LYS A 121 14.17 5.14 -3.92
N GLY A 122 12.94 5.64 -3.90
CA GLY A 122 12.26 6.02 -5.12
C GLY A 122 11.04 6.90 -4.87
N MET A 123 10.39 7.22 -5.98
CA MET A 123 9.07 7.85 -6.00
C MET A 123 8.09 6.97 -6.77
N MET A 124 6.87 6.88 -6.28
CA MET A 124 5.82 6.07 -6.89
C MET A 124 4.61 6.95 -7.22
N ASN A 125 4.06 6.79 -8.42
CA ASN A 125 2.75 7.32 -8.79
C ASN A 125 1.71 6.21 -8.76
N ILE A 126 0.59 6.45 -8.08
CA ILE A 126 -0.62 5.63 -8.15
C ILE A 126 -1.70 6.47 -8.82
N GLY A 127 -2.26 5.99 -9.92
CA GLY A 127 -3.15 6.81 -10.74
C GLY A 127 -3.89 6.10 -11.84
N PHE A 128 -4.69 6.84 -12.59
CA PHE A 128 -5.43 6.30 -13.73
C PHE A 128 -4.80 6.70 -15.05
N ARG A 129 -4.73 5.75 -16.00
CA ARG A 129 -4.49 6.06 -17.41
C ARG A 129 -5.81 6.36 -18.11
N PRO A 130 -5.91 7.48 -18.83
CA PRO A 130 -6.93 7.62 -19.86
C PRO A 130 -6.58 6.66 -21.00
N THR A 131 -7.34 5.57 -21.15
CA THR A 131 -7.20 4.67 -22.31
C THR A 131 -8.28 4.96 -23.35
N VAL A 132 -7.97 4.69 -24.62
CA VAL A 132 -8.86 4.90 -25.77
C VAL A 132 -10.10 3.98 -25.71
N ALA A 133 -10.06 2.91 -24.91
CA ALA A 133 -11.11 1.89 -24.82
C ALA A 133 -12.13 2.09 -23.67
N ASN A 134 -12.28 3.31 -23.15
CA ASN A 134 -13.20 3.65 -22.05
C ASN A 134 -12.96 2.87 -20.73
N HIS A 135 -11.82 2.21 -20.56
CA HIS A 135 -11.45 1.55 -19.31
C HIS A 135 -10.32 2.34 -18.63
N LEU A 136 -10.62 2.92 -17.47
CA LEU A 136 -9.60 3.54 -16.63
C LEU A 136 -8.77 2.42 -16.00
N GLU A 137 -7.59 2.15 -16.55
CA GLU A 137 -6.64 1.24 -15.93
C GLU A 137 -5.92 1.97 -14.79
N HIS A 138 -6.02 1.40 -13.59
CA HIS A 138 -5.28 1.88 -12.44
C HIS A 138 -3.83 1.39 -12.54
N THR A 139 -2.89 2.31 -12.37
CA THR A 139 -1.47 2.11 -12.64
C THR A 139 -0.63 2.47 -11.45
N ILE A 140 0.41 1.67 -11.24
CA ILE A 140 1.40 1.82 -10.18
C ILE A 140 2.75 1.92 -10.87
N GLU A 141 3.32 3.11 -10.87
CA GLU A 141 4.58 3.40 -11.56
C GLU A 141 5.62 3.84 -10.55
N THR A 142 6.75 3.14 -10.47
CA THR A 142 7.84 3.46 -9.53
C THR A 142 9.09 3.89 -10.29
N HIS A 143 9.56 5.11 -10.04
CA HIS A 143 10.90 5.54 -10.43
C HIS A 143 11.87 5.26 -9.28
N ILE A 144 12.78 4.31 -9.51
CA ILE A 144 13.81 3.91 -8.55
C ILE A 144 15.00 4.86 -8.75
N PHE A 145 15.49 5.47 -7.67
CA PHE A 145 16.62 6.39 -7.74
C PHE A 145 17.93 5.63 -7.85
N ASP A 146 18.88 6.21 -8.61
CA ASP A 146 20.25 5.71 -8.80
C ASP A 146 20.30 4.23 -9.21
N PHE A 147 19.35 3.84 -10.07
CA PHE A 147 19.15 2.47 -10.54
C PHE A 147 18.96 2.46 -12.07
N ASP A 148 19.75 1.66 -12.77
CA ASP A 148 19.78 1.61 -14.26
C ASP A 148 19.74 0.18 -14.83
N ASP A 149 19.38 -0.82 -14.01
CA ASP A 149 19.26 -2.20 -14.46
C ASP A 149 17.88 -2.49 -15.07
N ASN A 150 17.85 -3.45 -16.00
CA ASN A 150 16.60 -3.95 -16.55
C ASN A 150 15.96 -4.97 -15.60
N ILE A 151 14.79 -4.60 -15.05
CA ILE A 151 14.04 -5.42 -14.11
C ILE A 151 12.69 -5.92 -14.66
N TYR A 152 12.45 -5.82 -15.96
CA TYR A 152 11.22 -6.35 -16.57
C TYR A 152 11.05 -7.85 -16.31
N GLY A 153 9.84 -8.25 -15.90
CA GLY A 153 9.52 -9.64 -15.55
C GLY A 153 10.03 -10.07 -14.17
N LEU A 154 10.79 -9.22 -13.46
CA LEU A 154 11.24 -9.52 -12.11
C LEU A 154 10.18 -9.11 -11.08
N GLN A 155 10.18 -9.82 -9.96
CA GLN A 155 9.40 -9.44 -8.78
C GLN A 155 9.97 -8.17 -8.14
N ILE A 156 9.09 -7.35 -7.59
CA ILE A 156 9.43 -6.10 -6.89
C ILE A 156 8.53 -5.95 -5.66
N ARG A 157 9.13 -5.52 -4.54
CA ARG A 157 8.39 -5.07 -3.36
C ARG A 157 8.55 -3.58 -3.21
N VAL A 158 7.46 -2.87 -2.89
CA VAL A 158 7.48 -1.41 -2.71
C VAL A 158 6.87 -1.06 -1.37
N ARG A 159 7.67 -0.46 -0.49
CA ARG A 159 7.22 0.12 0.79
C ARG A 159 6.85 1.58 0.58
N ILE A 160 5.64 1.93 1.01
CA ILE A 160 5.11 3.29 0.91
C ILE A 160 5.41 4.01 2.21
N LEU A 161 6.29 5.01 2.15
CA LEU A 161 6.78 5.70 3.33
C LEU A 161 5.94 6.94 3.66
N LYS A 162 5.61 7.72 2.63
CA LYS A 162 5.01 9.05 2.80
C LYS A 162 4.20 9.47 1.59
N PHE A 163 3.07 10.15 1.80
CA PHE A 163 2.39 10.88 0.72
C PHE A 163 3.15 12.17 0.38
N HIS A 164 3.33 12.43 -0.92
CA HIS A 164 4.02 13.63 -1.41
C HIS A 164 3.03 14.66 -1.95
N ARG A 165 2.20 14.27 -2.92
CA ARG A 165 1.19 15.15 -3.54
C ARG A 165 0.12 14.38 -4.29
N GLN A 166 -0.99 15.04 -4.59
CA GLN A 166 -2.02 14.52 -5.49
C GLN A 166 -1.51 14.48 -6.95
N GLU A 167 -2.17 13.67 -7.77
CA GLU A 167 -1.97 13.68 -9.22
C GLU A 167 -2.37 15.03 -9.80
N ILE A 168 -1.60 15.51 -10.78
CA ILE A 168 -1.89 16.75 -11.51
C ILE A 168 -1.77 16.47 -13.01
N ALA A 169 -2.66 17.09 -13.79
CA ALA A 169 -2.57 17.04 -15.24
C ALA A 169 -1.48 18.03 -15.71
N PHE A 170 -0.69 17.61 -16.70
CA PHE A 170 0.37 18.43 -17.27
C PHE A 170 0.00 18.88 -18.67
N PRO A 171 0.13 20.17 -19.00
CA PRO A 171 -0.16 20.68 -20.34
C PRO A 171 0.90 20.29 -21.38
N SER A 172 2.10 19.86 -20.96
CA SER A 172 3.18 19.45 -21.85
C SER A 172 4.13 18.43 -21.21
N LEU A 173 4.91 17.72 -22.03
CA LEU A 173 5.95 16.80 -21.55
C LEU A 173 7.06 17.52 -20.77
N ASP A 174 7.39 18.76 -21.14
CA ASP A 174 8.39 19.56 -20.42
C ASP A 174 7.90 19.91 -19.01
N SER A 175 6.63 20.31 -18.86
CA SER A 175 6.05 20.60 -17.55
C SER A 175 5.99 19.36 -16.64
N LEU A 176 5.74 18.18 -17.22
CA LEU A 176 5.83 16.90 -16.51
C LEU A 176 7.27 16.63 -16.04
N LYS A 177 8.26 16.80 -16.93
CA LYS A 177 9.67 16.57 -16.62
C LYS A 177 10.18 17.48 -15.50
N GLU A 178 9.81 18.76 -15.53
CA GLU A 178 10.15 19.71 -14.47
C GLU A 178 9.55 19.31 -13.12
N GLN A 179 8.29 18.86 -13.10
CA GLN A 179 7.67 18.42 -11.86
C GLN A 179 8.30 17.13 -11.33
N LEU A 180 8.59 16.15 -12.19
CA LEU A 180 9.31 14.93 -11.80
C LEU A 180 10.68 15.24 -11.20
N HIS A 181 11.36 16.28 -11.70
CA HIS A 181 12.61 16.75 -11.12
C HIS A 181 12.42 17.34 -9.72
N LYS A 182 11.44 18.22 -9.54
CA LYS A 182 11.10 18.80 -8.23
C LYS A 182 10.72 17.71 -7.22
N ASP A 183 9.93 16.73 -7.66
CA ASP A 183 9.51 15.60 -6.84
C ASP A 183 10.71 14.75 -6.44
N LYS A 184 11.60 14.39 -7.37
CA LYS A 184 12.84 13.66 -7.05
C LYS A 184 13.68 14.42 -6.01
N GLN A 185 13.91 15.71 -6.20
CA GLN A 185 14.70 16.52 -5.27
C GLN A 185 14.08 16.59 -3.87
N ALA A 186 12.74 16.68 -3.79
CA ALA A 186 12.03 16.70 -2.51
C ALA A 186 12.02 15.34 -1.78
N LEU A 187 12.23 14.24 -2.51
CA LEU A 187 12.07 12.87 -2.01
C LEU A 187 13.38 12.13 -1.72
N LEU A 188 14.52 12.60 -2.23
CA LEU A 188 15.86 12.10 -1.88
C LEU A 188 16.10 12.12 -0.36
#